data_AF-A0A058ZID3-F1
#
_entry.id   AF-A0A058ZID3-F1
#
_cell.length_a   1.000
_cell.length_b   1.000
_cell.length_c   1.000
_cell.angle_alpha   90.00
_cell.angle_beta   90.00
_cell.angle_gamma   90.00
#
_symmetry.space_group_name_H-M   'P 1'
#
loop_
_entity.id
_entity.type
_entity.pdbx_description
1 polymer ?
#
loop_
_entity_poly.entity_id
_entity_poly.type
_entity_poly.pdbx_seq_one_letter_code
_entity_poly.pdbx_strand_id
1 'polypeptide(L)'
;MVDPEDKERLSQLDARIEELKDAQHPSKPHQEEHYSQAQVAWRMVTELVAGLAIGFGIGYGLDLVFGTSPLLMVLFILLGFVAGVQVMLRSAQELQQQNSAKADEDERD
;
A
#
# COMPACT_ATOMS: atom_id res chain seq x y z
N MET A 1 -22.77 -0.32 50.41
CA MET A 1 -23.75 0.65 49.89
C MET A 1 -22.92 1.82 49.43
N VAL A 2 -22.83 2.08 48.12
CA VAL A 2 -22.00 3.19 47.61
C VAL A 2 -22.68 4.49 48.02
N ASP A 3 -21.93 5.40 48.63
CA ASP A 3 -22.45 6.68 49.09
C ASP A 3 -22.87 7.52 47.86
N PRO A 4 -24.04 8.19 47.87
CA PRO A 4 -24.45 9.08 46.78
C PRO A 4 -23.37 10.11 46.36
N GLU A 5 -22.54 10.58 47.30
CA GLU A 5 -21.45 11.53 47.00
C GLU A 5 -20.33 10.89 46.17
N ASP A 6 -20.00 9.62 46.42
CA ASP A 6 -18.99 8.88 45.65
C ASP A 6 -19.42 8.68 44.20
N LYS A 7 -20.72 8.45 43.99
CA LYS A 7 -21.29 8.28 42.64
C LYS A 7 -21.19 9.58 41.83
N GLU A 8 -21.38 10.72 42.47
CA GLU A 8 -21.27 12.02 41.82
C GLU A 8 -19.82 12.34 41.45
N ARG A 9 -18.86 12.05 42.34
CA ARG A 9 -17.42 12.17 42.08
C ARG A 9 -16.98 11.31 40.89
N LEU A 10 -17.46 10.07 40.84
CA LEU A 10 -17.15 9.15 39.73
C LEU A 10 -17.72 9.67 38.40
N SER A 11 -18.95 10.18 38.39
CA SER A 11 -19.55 10.75 37.18
C SER A 11 -18.79 11.96 36.63
N GLN A 12 -18.23 12.80 37.52
CA GLN A 12 -17.41 13.95 37.13
C GLN A 12 -16.03 13.53 36.60
N LEU A 13 -15.47 12.45 37.14
CA LEU A 13 -14.22 11.86 36.66
C LEU A 13 -14.42 11.23 35.28
N ASP A 14 -15.50 10.49 35.08
CA ASP A 14 -15.86 9.91 33.78
C ASP A 14 -16.05 10.99 32.73
N ALA A 15 -16.78 12.08 33.04
CA ALA A 15 -16.96 13.21 32.12
C ALA A 15 -15.63 13.88 31.73
N ARG A 16 -14.72 14.07 32.69
CA ARG A 16 -13.37 14.60 32.42
C ARG A 16 -12.50 13.64 31.61
N ILE A 17 -12.61 12.34 31.86
CA ILE A 17 -11.89 11.33 31.09
C ILE A 17 -12.42 11.31 29.67
N GLU A 18 -13.73 11.40 29.48
CA GLU A 18 -14.38 11.44 28.16
C GLU A 18 -13.94 12.68 27.38
N GLU A 19 -13.98 13.87 27.99
CA GLU A 19 -13.50 15.13 27.39
C GLU A 19 -12.02 15.07 27.00
N LEU A 20 -11.16 14.54 27.89
CA LEU A 20 -9.73 14.39 27.60
C LEU A 20 -9.43 13.27 26.61
N LYS A 21 -10.27 12.24 26.54
CA LYS A 21 -10.15 11.14 25.57
C LYS A 21 -10.60 11.63 24.20
N ASP A 22 -11.63 12.46 24.10
CA ASP A 22 -12.03 13.12 22.85
C ASP A 22 -10.96 14.11 22.37
N ALA A 23 -10.29 14.81 23.30
CA ALA A 23 -9.17 15.69 22.98
C ALA A 23 -7.85 14.94 22.64
N GLN A 24 -7.60 13.78 23.24
CA GLN A 24 -6.43 12.92 22.95
C GLN A 24 -6.64 11.98 21.77
N HIS A 25 -7.90 11.70 21.42
CA HIS A 25 -8.30 11.08 20.17
C HIS A 25 -8.94 12.14 19.29
N PRO A 26 -8.16 13.12 18.74
CA PRO A 26 -8.63 13.74 17.51
C PRO A 26 -8.82 12.56 16.56
N SER A 27 -10.09 12.28 16.22
CA SER A 27 -10.50 11.30 15.22
C SER A 27 -9.40 11.22 14.18
N LYS A 28 -8.57 10.16 14.21
CA LYS A 28 -7.37 10.08 13.37
C LYS A 28 -7.82 10.49 11.98
N PRO A 29 -7.31 11.60 11.41
CA PRO A 29 -7.96 12.18 10.25
C PRO A 29 -7.64 11.30 9.06
N HIS A 30 -8.44 10.26 8.79
CA HIS A 30 -8.54 9.49 7.53
C HIS A 30 -7.21 9.12 6.83
N GLN A 31 -6.08 9.14 7.55
CA GLN A 31 -4.75 9.01 6.95
C GLN A 31 -4.52 7.61 6.40
N GLU A 32 -5.24 6.61 6.90
CA GLU A 32 -5.15 5.23 6.42
C GLU A 32 -5.57 5.09 4.95
N GLU A 33 -6.48 5.92 4.43
CA GLU A 33 -6.88 5.85 3.02
C GLU A 33 -5.80 6.39 2.07
N HIS A 34 -5.18 7.53 2.39
CA HIS A 34 -4.17 8.14 1.52
C HIS A 34 -2.84 7.36 1.50
N TYR A 35 -2.45 6.76 2.62
CA TYR A 35 -1.26 5.90 2.65
C TYR A 35 -1.45 4.63 1.82
N SER A 36 -2.67 4.06 1.77
CA SER A 36 -2.93 2.85 0.98
C SER A 36 -2.76 3.09 -0.52
N GLN A 37 -3.27 4.21 -1.05
CA GLN A 37 -3.20 4.52 -2.48
C GLN A 37 -1.77 4.87 -2.92
N ALA A 38 -1.02 5.60 -2.08
CA ALA A 38 0.37 5.90 -2.34
C ALA A 38 1.24 4.64 -2.39
N GLN A 39 1.01 3.69 -1.48
CA GLN A 39 1.74 2.42 -1.46
C GLN A 39 1.45 1.57 -2.70
N VAL A 40 0.19 1.55 -3.15
CA VAL A 40 -0.21 0.89 -4.40
C VAL A 40 0.50 1.50 -5.61
N ALA A 41 0.48 2.84 -5.72
CA ALA A 41 1.16 3.54 -6.80
C ALA A 41 2.68 3.28 -6.79
N TRP A 42 3.30 3.33 -5.61
CA TRP A 42 4.73 3.04 -5.46
C TRP A 42 5.09 1.62 -5.89
N ARG A 43 4.30 0.63 -5.47
CA ARG A 43 4.51 -0.77 -5.85
C ARG A 43 4.45 -0.94 -7.38
N MET A 44 3.45 -0.36 -8.04
CA MET A 44 3.34 -0.40 -9.51
C MET A 44 4.59 0.19 -10.20
N VAL A 45 5.11 1.31 -9.69
CA VAL A 45 6.36 1.91 -10.21
C VAL A 45 7.54 0.95 -10.00
N THR A 46 7.70 0.40 -8.80
CA THR A 46 8.81 -0.51 -8.51
C THR A 46 8.75 -1.80 -9.34
N GLU A 47 7.56 -2.32 -9.62
CA GLU A 47 7.37 -3.51 -10.45
C GLU A 47 7.79 -3.24 -11.90
N LEU A 48 7.39 -2.08 -12.45
CA LEU A 48 7.81 -1.67 -13.79
C LEU A 48 9.32 -1.45 -13.87
N VAL A 49 9.89 -0.72 -12.91
CA VAL A 49 11.33 -0.42 -12.85
C VAL A 49 12.14 -1.70 -12.65
N ALA A 50 11.68 -2.64 -11.82
CA ALA A 50 12.33 -3.92 -11.63
C ALA A 50 12.37 -4.74 -12.92
N GLY A 51 11.26 -4.82 -13.67
CA GLY A 51 11.22 -5.49 -14.97
C GLY A 51 12.24 -4.88 -15.96
N LEU A 52 12.30 -3.56 -16.04
CA LEU A 52 13.22 -2.85 -16.91
C LEU A 52 14.69 -3.03 -16.48
N ALA A 53 14.96 -2.98 -15.17
CA ALA A 53 16.31 -3.15 -14.61
C ALA A 53 16.82 -4.58 -14.83
N ILE A 54 15.97 -5.60 -14.68
CA ILE A 54 16.31 -7.00 -14.97
C ILE A 54 16.56 -7.18 -16.47
N GLY A 55 15.68 -6.65 -17.33
CA GLY A 55 15.86 -6.70 -18.79
C GLY A 55 17.15 -6.02 -19.23
N PHE A 56 17.43 -4.83 -18.71
CA PHE A 56 18.69 -4.13 -18.97
C PHE A 56 19.90 -4.91 -18.47
N GLY A 57 19.88 -5.39 -17.22
CA GLY A 57 21.00 -6.11 -16.63
C GLY A 57 21.35 -7.40 -17.38
N ILE A 58 20.33 -8.18 -17.77
CA ILE A 58 20.51 -9.39 -18.58
C ILE A 58 21.03 -9.02 -19.96
N GLY A 59 20.37 -8.09 -20.64
CA GLY A 59 20.73 -7.72 -22.01
C GLY A 59 22.14 -7.12 -22.11
N TYR A 60 22.51 -6.24 -21.17
CA TYR A 60 23.84 -5.66 -21.07
C TYR A 60 24.91 -6.73 -20.77
N GLY A 61 24.62 -7.65 -19.83
CA GLY A 61 25.53 -8.75 -19.53
C GLY A 61 25.76 -9.67 -20.72
N LEU A 62 24.70 -9.98 -21.48
CA LEU A 62 24.80 -10.81 -22.69
C LEU A 62 25.56 -10.09 -23.80
N ASP A 63 25.28 -8.82 -24.06
CA ASP A 63 26.03 -8.05 -25.07
C ASP A 63 27.53 -7.98 -24.75
N LEU A 64 27.91 -7.88 -23.46
CA LEU A 64 29.31 -7.92 -23.03
C LEU A 64 29.98 -9.27 -23.28
N VAL A 65 29.27 -10.38 -23.03
CA VAL A 65 29.84 -11.73 -23.18
C VAL A 65 29.93 -12.15 -24.65
N PHE A 66 28.91 -11.81 -25.45
CA PHE A 66 28.83 -12.20 -26.86
C PHE A 66 29.45 -11.16 -27.81
N GLY A 67 29.86 -9.99 -27.31
CA GLY A 67 30.42 -8.91 -28.12
C GLY A 67 29.44 -8.40 -29.17
N THR A 68 28.14 -8.64 -28.97
CA THR A 68 27.11 -8.16 -29.87
C THR A 68 26.99 -6.65 -29.75
N SER A 69 26.64 -5.99 -30.85
CA SER A 69 26.05 -4.64 -30.79
C SER A 69 24.85 -4.65 -29.83
N PRO A 70 24.34 -3.51 -29.32
CA PRO A 70 23.33 -3.46 -28.24
C PRO A 70 21.94 -4.04 -28.59
N LEU A 71 21.87 -4.98 -29.53
CA LEU A 71 20.73 -5.76 -29.96
C LEU A 71 20.13 -6.60 -28.82
N LEU A 72 20.95 -7.33 -28.03
CA LEU A 72 20.39 -8.13 -26.93
C LEU A 72 19.88 -7.23 -25.82
N MET A 73 20.59 -6.14 -25.51
CA MET A 73 20.11 -5.11 -24.59
C MET A 73 18.75 -4.55 -25.01
N VAL A 74 18.57 -4.15 -26.27
CA VAL A 74 17.26 -3.65 -26.75
C VAL A 74 16.19 -4.73 -26.65
N LEU A 75 16.48 -5.96 -27.09
CA LEU A 75 15.54 -7.07 -27.04
C LEU A 75 15.10 -7.37 -25.61
N PHE A 76 16.05 -7.51 -24.67
CA PHE A 76 15.74 -7.83 -23.28
C PHE A 76 15.12 -6.66 -22.51
N ILE A 77 15.39 -5.40 -22.87
CA ILE A 77 14.65 -4.24 -22.34
C ILE A 77 13.18 -4.34 -22.73
N LEU A 78 12.87 -4.65 -24.00
CA LEU A 78 11.48 -4.81 -24.44
C LEU A 78 10.80 -5.98 -23.72
N LEU A 79 11.48 -7.12 -23.58
CA LEU A 79 10.96 -8.26 -22.81
C LEU A 79 10.75 -7.91 -21.34
N GLY A 80 11.71 -7.23 -20.71
CA GLY A 80 11.64 -6.78 -19.32
C GLY A 80 10.52 -5.76 -19.09
N PHE A 81 10.29 -4.85 -20.05
CA PHE A 81 9.17 -3.92 -20.02
C PHE A 81 7.82 -4.66 -20.09
N VAL A 82 7.66 -5.58 -21.04
CA VAL A 82 6.42 -6.39 -21.17
C VAL A 82 6.16 -7.18 -19.89
N ALA A 83 7.19 -7.82 -19.33
CA ALA A 83 7.08 -8.53 -18.06
C ALA A 83 6.71 -7.59 -16.90
N GLY A 84 7.35 -6.42 -16.80
CA GLY A 84 7.06 -5.41 -15.77
C GLY A 84 5.62 -4.91 -15.84
N VAL A 85 5.11 -4.62 -17.05
CA VAL A 85 3.71 -4.23 -17.26
C VAL A 85 2.76 -5.37 -16.88
N GLN A 86 3.06 -6.62 -17.23
CA GLN A 86 2.22 -7.76 -16.88
C GLN A 86 2.11 -7.95 -15.35
N VAL A 87 3.21 -7.81 -14.63
CA VAL A 87 3.23 -7.85 -13.16
C VAL A 87 2.42 -6.70 -12.57
N MET A 88 2.63 -5.48 -13.06
CA MET A 88 1.89 -4.30 -12.62
C MET A 88 0.37 -4.46 -12.82
N LEU A 89 -0.07 -4.93 -13.98
CA LEU A 89 -1.48 -5.16 -14.27
C LEU A 89 -2.08 -6.24 -13.37
N ARG A 90 -1.32 -7.31 -13.09
CA ARG A 90 -1.74 -8.35 -12.15
C ARG A 90 -1.88 -7.79 -10.73
N SER A 91 -0.93 -6.99 -10.27
CA SER A 91 -0.99 -6.32 -8.97
C SER A 91 -2.21 -5.40 -8.87
N ALA A 92 -2.51 -4.63 -9.93
CA ALA A 92 -3.71 -3.80 -9.98
C ALA A 92 -5.01 -4.61 -9.84
N GLN A 93 -5.11 -5.77 -10.50
CA GLN A 93 -6.26 -6.67 -10.39
C GLN A 93 -6.40 -7.28 -8.99
N GLU A 94 -5.30 -7.73 -8.38
CA GLU A 94 -5.29 -8.28 -7.02
C GLU A 94 -5.76 -7.25 -5.99
N LEU A 95 -5.32 -5.99 -6.14
CA LEU A 95 -5.72 -4.90 -5.25
C LEU A 95 -7.21 -4.54 -5.43
N GLN A 96 -7.71 -4.55 -6.67
CA GLN A 96 -9.12 -4.28 -6.93
C GLN A 96 -10.06 -5.36 -6.34
N GLN A 97 -9.64 -6.64 -6.39
CA GLN A 97 -10.37 -7.73 -5.71
C GLN A 97 -10.34 -7.60 -4.19
N GLN A 98 -9.19 -7.24 -3.60
CA GLN A 98 -9.11 -7.05 -2.15
C GLN A 98 -9.98 -5.89 -1.66
N ASN A 99 -10.04 -4.79 -2.41
CA ASN A 99 -10.85 -3.63 -2.04
C ASN A 99 -12.36 -3.93 -2.14
N SER A 100 -12.79 -4.71 -3.14
CA SER A 100 -14.19 -5.13 -3.27
C SER A 100 -14.60 -6.13 -2.19
N ALA A 101 -13.75 -7.11 -1.87
CA ALA A 101 -14.02 -8.05 -0.79
C ALA A 101 -14.16 -7.39 0.59
N LYS A 102 -13.34 -6.36 0.87
CA LYS A 102 -13.44 -5.58 2.12
C LYS A 102 -14.72 -4.76 2.21
N ALA A 103 -15.21 -4.22 1.09
CA ALA A 103 -16.46 -3.46 1.06
C ALA A 103 -17.68 -4.37 1.36
N ASP A 104 -17.67 -5.61 0.84
CA ASP A 104 -18.74 -6.59 1.07
C ASP A 104 -18.77 -7.12 2.53
N GLU A 105 -17.65 -7.10 3.25
CA GLU A 105 -17.60 -7.47 4.68
C GLU A 105 -18.15 -6.34 5.57
N ASP A 106 -17.80 -5.09 5.29
CA ASP A 106 -18.26 -3.92 6.06
C ASP A 106 -19.78 -3.67 5.93
N GLU A 107 -20.41 -4.09 4.81
CA GLU A 107 -21.87 -4.04 4.63
C GLU A 107 -22.65 -5.16 5.36
N ARG A 108 -21.96 -6.21 5.85
CA ARG A 108 -22.59 -7.38 6.48
C ARG A 108 -22.54 -7.37 8.01
N ASP A 109 -21.69 -6.53 8.58
CA ASP A 109 -21.56 -6.28 10.04
C ASP A 109 -22.46 -5.11 10.50
#